data_AF-A0A495ZEL5-F1
#
_entry.id   AF-A0A495ZEL5-F1
#
_cell.length_a   1.000
_cell.length_b   1.000
_cell.length_c   1.000
_cell.angle_alpha   90.00
_cell.angle_beta   90.00
_cell.angle_gamma   90.00
#
_symmetry.space_group_name_H-M   'P 1'
#
loop_
_entity.id
_entity.type
_entity.pdbx_description
1 polymer ?
#
loop_
_entity_poly.entity_id
_entity_poly.type
_entity_poly.pdbx_seq_one_letter_code
_entity_poly.pdbx_strand_id
1 'polypeptide(L)'
;MSRIKIERLLLIIFIVIFCLTLLPSLVKRLLPAPKVIKTIPALSATNVPIETQQIQFIFNQPMTEQKNVQHRGMRLKGQPKWINEERTILAMTLVEPLKPGAFYSIILNGNLNGDLYQGVESDDTMKGRWGKPLDEYALTFITAPSDTMQKRITAFNSGTLQDTDADGLDDKLETELGTLSTTADTDADGLTDYEEYCKYRTDPTLADSDGDGISDADWNERREYAYSVRAILDIKPPWNLESMNDLFQDARLMKGEASNYQKIEVILYPYASPVLLPNPYPYQRIPEAFKKYVEPSYDLNYSTEMQMAIKEILSEETHTLGVIARLQHEIGQMVLTMPLYEPLIYTYMNHGELVVDQGFFDSMDRKVNELEIEEALAVNYFGDSMFKRKQHGTCVSRARIFATMLRAAGIPARISISIPMLYYYKGIGEREHLIKNLDKEVAAGSYAFEVPSVPTEASIVAHSQVEVYLNNHWIRLGYQLNEGLLFAGTDLAYIKIIDAADFSKVDFTKTWTPGQWVKERPYRTVELADQAAKYEPHIFH
;
A
#
# COMPACT_ATOMS: atom_id res chain seq x y z
N MET A 1 26.46 5.21 76.76
CA MET A 1 26.14 4.95 75.33
C MET A 1 27.04 5.82 74.44
N SER A 2 28.35 5.88 74.72
CA SER A 2 29.46 5.10 74.14
C SER A 2 29.77 5.41 72.66
N ARG A 3 30.97 5.96 72.45
CA ARG A 3 31.62 6.42 71.19
C ARG A 3 31.43 5.51 69.96
N ILE A 4 31.09 4.24 70.16
CA ILE A 4 30.85 3.22 69.14
C ILE A 4 29.72 3.60 68.15
N LYS A 5 28.73 4.41 68.58
CA LYS A 5 27.64 4.84 67.67
C LYS A 5 28.05 5.98 66.73
N ILE A 6 28.98 6.85 67.13
CA ILE A 6 29.41 8.00 66.31
C ILE A 6 30.43 7.55 65.26
N GLU A 7 31.34 6.63 65.59
CA GLU A 7 32.29 6.07 64.61
C GLU A 7 31.59 5.24 63.53
N ARG A 8 30.53 4.49 63.88
CA ARG A 8 29.70 3.78 62.89
C ARG A 8 28.90 4.73 62.00
N LEU A 9 28.41 5.85 62.54
CA LEU A 9 27.69 6.84 61.76
C LEU A 9 28.64 7.59 60.80
N LEU A 10 29.85 7.93 61.24
CA LEU A 10 30.88 8.54 60.40
C LEU A 10 31.40 7.57 59.33
N LEU A 11 31.56 6.29 59.64
CA LEU A 11 31.94 5.26 58.66
C LEU A 11 30.84 5.06 57.60
N ILE A 12 29.56 5.07 57.99
CA ILE A 12 28.44 4.98 57.05
C ILE A 12 28.36 6.24 56.17
N ILE A 13 28.53 7.43 56.74
CA ILE A 13 28.57 8.69 55.97
C ILE A 13 29.77 8.71 55.02
N PHE A 14 30.94 8.24 55.44
CA PHE A 14 32.14 8.16 54.60
C PHE A 14 31.97 7.13 53.47
N ILE A 15 31.35 5.97 53.73
CA ILE A 15 31.04 4.97 52.69
C ILE A 15 29.99 5.51 51.71
N VAL A 16 28.97 6.23 52.19
CA VAL A 16 27.93 6.82 51.31
C VAL A 16 28.52 7.95 50.45
N ILE A 17 29.37 8.81 51.00
CA ILE A 17 30.07 9.87 50.24
C ILE A 17 31.13 9.26 49.28
N PHE A 18 31.87 8.23 49.71
CA PHE A 18 32.84 7.53 48.86
C PHE A 18 32.13 6.80 47.69
N CYS A 19 30.97 6.17 47.93
CA CYS A 19 30.14 5.61 46.88
C CYS A 19 29.57 6.70 45.96
N LEU A 20 29.02 7.80 46.48
CA LEU A 20 28.40 8.85 45.65
C LEU A 20 29.40 9.67 44.82
N THR A 21 30.66 9.78 45.25
CA THR A 21 31.69 10.58 44.55
C THR A 21 32.56 9.78 43.58
N LEU A 22 32.73 8.47 43.77
CA LEU A 22 33.54 7.60 42.88
C LEU A 22 32.72 6.74 41.90
N LEU A 23 31.42 6.54 42.11
CA LEU A 23 30.57 5.86 41.13
C LEU A 23 30.43 6.62 39.78
N PRO A 24 30.38 7.97 39.72
CA PRO A 24 30.27 8.65 38.43
C PRO A 24 31.54 8.55 37.55
N SER A 25 32.71 8.32 38.16
CA SER A 25 34.00 8.26 37.46
C SER A 25 34.46 6.83 37.13
N LEU A 26 33.96 5.81 37.85
CA LEU A 26 34.19 4.41 37.49
C LEU A 26 33.15 3.83 36.51
N VAL A 27 31.92 4.36 36.50
CA VAL A 27 30.87 3.95 35.52
C VAL A 27 31.11 4.55 34.12
N LYS A 28 31.98 5.55 33.99
CA LYS A 28 32.34 6.16 32.70
C LYS A 28 33.40 5.40 31.87
N ARG A 29 33.82 4.19 32.25
CA ARG A 29 34.89 3.47 31.53
C ARG A 29 34.66 2.03 31.10
N LEU A 30 33.48 1.44 31.26
CA LEU A 30 33.22 0.05 30.80
C LEU A 30 31.81 -0.18 30.25
N LEU A 31 31.21 0.82 29.63
CA LEU A 31 30.09 0.60 28.70
C LEU A 31 30.41 1.31 27.40
N PRO A 32 30.36 0.63 26.24
CA PRO A 32 30.37 1.35 24.97
C PRO A 32 29.22 2.36 25.03
N ALA A 33 29.44 3.58 24.52
CA ALA A 33 28.36 4.53 24.30
C ALA A 33 27.18 3.78 23.68
N PRO A 34 25.94 3.92 24.18
CA PRO A 34 24.80 3.23 23.60
C PRO A 34 24.80 3.53 22.11
N LYS A 35 25.05 2.51 21.29
CA LYS A 35 24.87 2.59 19.84
C LYS A 35 23.42 3.02 19.65
N VAL A 36 23.23 4.10 18.89
CA VAL A 36 21.91 4.65 18.59
C VAL A 36 21.02 3.52 18.06
N ILE A 37 20.04 3.11 18.87
CA ILE A 37 19.00 2.17 18.48
C ILE A 37 17.94 3.02 17.78
N LYS A 38 17.62 2.71 16.52
CA LYS A 38 16.65 3.51 15.78
C LYS A 38 15.24 3.16 16.25
N THR A 39 14.56 4.15 16.83
CA THR A 39 13.18 4.05 17.32
C THR A 39 12.21 4.42 16.20
N ILE A 40 11.25 3.54 15.92
CA ILE A 40 10.23 3.75 14.88
C ILE A 40 8.85 3.86 15.54
N PRO A 41 8.12 4.98 15.38
CA PRO A 41 6.74 5.08 15.85
C PRO A 41 5.81 4.18 15.03
N ALA A 42 4.88 3.50 15.71
CA ALA A 42 4.01 2.47 15.11
C ALA A 42 3.04 2.95 14.01
N LEU A 43 2.93 4.26 13.78
CA LEU A 43 1.96 4.86 12.85
C LEU A 43 2.61 5.48 11.60
N SER A 44 3.94 5.44 11.44
CA SER A 44 4.63 6.35 10.52
C SER A 44 5.88 5.78 9.85
N ALA A 45 5.97 4.47 9.62
CA ALA A 45 7.22 3.85 9.19
C ALA A 45 7.34 3.64 7.67
N THR A 46 7.05 4.65 6.86
CA THR A 46 7.51 4.67 5.48
C THR A 46 8.95 5.20 5.46
N ASN A 47 9.91 4.33 5.14
CA ASN A 47 11.35 4.60 4.97
C ASN A 47 12.16 4.89 6.23
N VAL A 48 12.52 3.83 6.97
CA VAL A 48 13.49 3.94 8.06
C VAL A 48 14.82 3.26 7.64
N PRO A 49 15.94 4.00 7.56
CA PRO A 49 17.26 3.38 7.41
C PRO A 49 17.60 2.52 8.63
N ILE A 50 17.59 1.21 8.50
CA ILE A 50 17.94 0.29 9.58
C ILE A 50 19.29 -0.33 9.25
N GLU A 51 20.36 0.31 9.72
CA GLU A 51 21.73 -0.21 9.65
C GLU A 51 22.06 -1.10 10.87
N THR A 52 21.13 -1.24 11.81
CA THR A 52 21.36 -1.87 13.11
C THR A 52 20.77 -3.28 13.16
N GLN A 53 21.51 -4.25 13.70
CA GLN A 53 21.00 -5.59 14.02
C GLN A 53 20.00 -5.61 15.20
N GLN A 54 19.74 -4.46 15.81
CA GLN A 54 18.76 -4.30 16.89
C GLN A 54 17.79 -3.20 16.51
N ILE A 55 16.49 -3.50 16.58
CA ILE A 55 15.39 -2.56 16.34
C ILE A 55 14.55 -2.48 17.61
N GLN A 56 14.12 -1.26 17.96
CA GLN A 56 13.15 -1.03 19.03
C GLN A 56 11.92 -0.31 18.48
N PHE A 57 10.76 -0.93 18.66
CA PHE A 57 9.49 -0.27 18.45
C PHE A 57 8.96 0.22 19.78
N ILE A 58 8.50 1.47 19.84
CA ILE A 58 7.89 2.06 21.02
C ILE A 58 6.43 2.33 20.69
N PHE A 59 5.54 1.69 21.44
CA PHE A 59 4.10 1.90 21.36
C PHE A 59 3.68 2.86 22.46
N ASN A 60 2.87 3.85 22.07
CA ASN A 60 2.38 4.91 22.97
C ASN A 60 1.23 4.45 23.88
N GLN A 61 0.83 3.18 23.80
CA GLN A 61 -0.21 2.58 24.63
C GLN A 61 0.31 1.30 25.30
N PRO A 62 -0.09 1.04 26.55
CA PRO A 62 0.22 -0.21 27.22
C PRO A 62 -0.58 -1.36 26.60
N MET A 63 0.08 -2.49 26.32
CA MET A 63 -0.59 -3.70 25.84
C MET A 63 -0.70 -4.70 26.99
N THR A 64 -1.91 -5.22 27.20
CA THR A 64 -2.28 -6.00 28.39
C THR A 64 -2.07 -7.50 28.24
N GLU A 65 -1.88 -8.03 27.02
CA GLU A 65 -1.68 -9.46 26.80
C GLU A 65 -0.41 -9.78 26.00
N GLN A 66 0.24 -10.88 26.41
CA GLN A 66 1.59 -11.27 26.03
C GLN A 66 1.63 -12.30 24.88
N LYS A 67 0.56 -12.49 24.11
CA LYS A 67 0.43 -13.65 23.22
C LYS A 67 0.19 -13.27 21.76
N ASN A 68 1.05 -13.84 20.92
CA ASN A 68 1.01 -13.90 19.45
C ASN A 68 1.63 -12.68 18.76
N VAL A 69 2.97 -12.67 18.68
CA VAL A 69 3.70 -11.81 17.74
C VAL A 69 4.10 -12.65 16.53
N GLN A 70 3.65 -12.29 15.33
CA GLN A 70 4.20 -12.80 14.08
C GLN A 70 5.08 -11.74 13.43
N HIS A 71 6.16 -12.18 12.79
CA HIS A 71 7.09 -11.30 12.08
C HIS A 71 7.35 -11.89 10.69
N ARG A 72 7.05 -11.12 9.66
CA ARG A 72 7.17 -11.52 8.25
C ARG A 72 8.31 -10.78 7.56
N GLY A 73 9.01 -11.49 6.69
CA GLY A 73 10.22 -11.03 6.01
C GLY A 73 11.46 -10.93 6.92
N MET A 74 11.32 -11.05 8.25
CA MET A 74 12.41 -10.86 9.22
C MET A 74 12.94 -12.19 9.76
N ARG A 75 14.27 -12.32 9.83
CA ARG A 75 14.92 -13.38 10.62
C ARG A 75 15.38 -12.84 11.96
N LEU A 76 14.85 -13.39 13.04
CA LEU A 76 15.06 -12.89 14.40
C LEU A 76 15.72 -13.92 15.31
N LYS A 77 16.51 -13.44 16.27
CA LYS A 77 17.07 -14.24 17.35
C LYS A 77 16.64 -13.66 18.69
N GLY A 78 16.07 -14.50 19.55
CA GLY A 78 15.62 -14.12 20.89
C GLY A 78 14.14 -13.75 20.94
N GLN A 79 13.64 -13.57 22.15
CA GLN A 79 12.22 -13.28 22.42
C GLN A 79 12.02 -11.77 22.62
N PRO A 80 10.91 -11.19 22.11
CA PRO A 80 10.42 -9.87 22.49
C PRO A 80 10.55 -9.58 23.99
N LYS A 81 11.14 -8.44 24.36
CA LYS A 81 11.22 -8.01 25.77
C LYS A 81 10.35 -6.77 26.01
N TRP A 82 9.37 -6.92 26.90
CA TRP A 82 8.42 -5.89 27.34
C TRP A 82 9.01 -5.09 28.51
N ILE A 83 8.89 -3.75 28.49
CA ILE A 83 9.63 -2.88 29.41
C ILE A 83 8.77 -2.30 30.56
N ASN A 84 7.52 -1.82 30.37
CA ASN A 84 6.63 -1.42 31.48
C ASN A 84 5.13 -1.20 31.11
N GLU A 85 4.31 -0.87 32.12
CA GLU A 85 2.84 -0.60 32.07
C GLU A 85 2.43 0.78 31.51
N GLU A 86 3.37 1.67 31.17
CA GLU A 86 3.07 3.03 30.65
C GLU A 86 3.46 3.19 29.17
N ARG A 87 4.47 2.46 28.71
CA ARG A 87 4.96 2.43 27.32
C ARG A 87 5.48 1.03 27.00
N THR A 88 4.86 0.42 25.99
CA THR A 88 5.32 -0.87 25.50
C THR A 88 6.51 -0.65 24.56
N ILE A 89 7.65 -1.28 24.86
CA ILE A 89 8.80 -1.32 23.95
C ILE A 89 8.98 -2.76 23.48
N LEU A 90 8.98 -2.97 22.17
CA LEU A 90 9.30 -4.24 21.53
C LEU A 90 10.74 -4.16 21.02
N ALA A 91 11.66 -4.78 21.74
CA ALA A 91 13.05 -4.92 21.32
C ALA A 91 13.27 -6.23 20.55
N MET A 92 13.76 -6.14 19.32
CA MET A 92 14.01 -7.29 18.44
C MET A 92 15.47 -7.31 18.00
N THR A 93 16.06 -8.51 17.92
CA THR A 93 17.41 -8.72 17.38
C THR A 93 17.32 -9.48 16.08
N LEU A 94 17.86 -8.88 15.02
CA LEU A 94 17.95 -9.46 13.69
C LEU A 94 19.09 -10.48 13.63
N VAL A 95 18.88 -11.57 12.90
CA VAL A 95 19.93 -12.56 12.57
C VAL A 95 20.81 -12.06 11.43
N GLU A 96 20.24 -11.27 10.53
CA GLU A 96 20.86 -10.72 9.34
C GLU A 96 20.40 -9.26 9.13
N PRO A 97 21.20 -8.40 8.48
CA PRO A 97 20.75 -7.07 8.10
C PRO A 97 19.47 -7.16 7.25
N LEU A 98 18.56 -6.20 7.43
CA LEU A 98 17.39 -6.13 6.58
C LEU A 98 17.82 -5.74 5.15
N LYS A 99 17.23 -6.39 4.14
CA LYS A 99 17.46 -6.10 2.72
C LYS A 99 16.97 -4.69 2.40
N PRO A 100 17.73 -3.86 1.67
CA PRO A 100 17.28 -2.52 1.31
C PRO A 100 16.04 -2.54 0.41
N GLY A 101 15.10 -1.61 0.63
CA GLY A 101 13.86 -1.52 -0.17
C GLY A 101 12.83 -2.63 0.08
N ALA A 102 13.09 -3.51 1.06
CA ALA A 102 12.23 -4.63 1.36
C ALA A 102 11.17 -4.31 2.42
N PHE A 103 10.02 -4.96 2.31
CA PHE A 103 8.87 -4.74 3.19
C PHE A 103 8.88 -5.71 4.37
N TYR A 104 8.70 -5.19 5.57
CA TYR A 104 8.68 -5.97 6.81
C TYR A 104 7.38 -5.71 7.56
N SER A 105 6.82 -6.76 8.15
CA SER A 105 5.60 -6.64 8.97
C SER A 105 5.76 -7.32 10.32
N ILE A 106 5.25 -6.67 11.36
CA ILE A 106 5.10 -7.23 12.70
C ILE A 106 3.61 -7.18 13.05
N ILE A 107 3.01 -8.34 13.28
CA ILE A 107 1.61 -8.49 13.67
C ILE A 107 1.57 -8.85 15.15
N LEU A 108 0.85 -8.07 15.96
CA LEU A 108 0.66 -8.31 17.40
C LEU A 108 -0.78 -8.75 17.67
N ASN A 109 -0.97 -9.79 18.46
CA ASN A 109 -2.25 -10.36 18.94
C ASN A 109 -3.13 -11.08 17.90
N GLY A 110 -2.60 -11.44 16.73
CA GLY A 110 -3.36 -12.19 15.71
C GLY A 110 -3.89 -13.54 16.23
N ASN A 111 -5.15 -13.86 15.91
CA ASN A 111 -5.82 -15.09 16.33
C ASN A 111 -5.26 -16.27 15.52
N LEU A 112 -4.54 -17.19 16.18
CA LEU A 112 -3.70 -18.20 15.51
C LEU A 112 -4.46 -19.36 14.85
N ASN A 113 -5.80 -19.44 14.94
CA ASN A 113 -6.51 -20.68 14.62
C ASN A 113 -7.84 -20.54 13.84
N GLY A 114 -8.10 -19.47 13.08
CA GLY A 114 -9.22 -19.46 12.11
C GLY A 114 -10.65 -19.74 12.64
N ASP A 115 -10.84 -19.90 13.95
CA ASP A 115 -12.14 -20.14 14.56
C ASP A 115 -12.85 -18.80 14.74
N LEU A 116 -13.99 -18.67 14.07
CA LEU A 116 -14.92 -17.54 14.19
C LEU A 116 -15.28 -17.31 15.67
N TYR A 117 -15.00 -16.10 16.17
CA TYR A 117 -15.37 -15.65 17.51
C TYR A 117 -16.85 -15.92 17.80
N GLN A 118 -17.13 -16.93 18.64
CA GLN A 118 -18.38 -17.01 19.41
C GLN A 118 -18.05 -16.78 20.89
N GLY A 119 -18.55 -15.66 21.44
CA GLY A 119 -18.91 -15.58 22.86
C GLY A 119 -17.89 -15.02 23.84
N VAL A 120 -17.37 -13.80 23.61
CA VAL A 120 -16.79 -12.98 24.70
C VAL A 120 -17.48 -11.62 24.72
N GLU A 121 -18.02 -11.25 25.88
CA GLU A 121 -18.71 -9.97 26.12
C GLU A 121 -17.77 -8.77 25.93
N SER A 122 -18.32 -7.70 25.36
CA SER A 122 -17.64 -6.73 24.50
C SER A 122 -17.20 -5.41 25.17
N ASP A 123 -16.67 -5.43 26.39
CA ASP A 123 -16.37 -4.18 27.13
C ASP A 123 -14.89 -3.92 27.47
N ASP A 124 -13.96 -4.87 27.28
CA ASP A 124 -12.53 -4.67 27.61
C ASP A 124 -11.56 -4.73 26.41
N THR A 125 -12.08 -4.70 25.17
CA THR A 125 -11.23 -4.63 23.96
C THR A 125 -11.08 -3.18 23.50
N MET A 126 -9.83 -2.75 23.27
CA MET A 126 -9.60 -1.52 22.52
C MET A 126 -10.32 -1.68 21.16
N LYS A 127 -11.04 -0.68 20.67
CA LYS A 127 -11.77 -0.76 19.38
C LYS A 127 -10.97 -0.03 18.30
N GLY A 128 -10.61 -0.76 17.24
CA GLY A 128 -10.10 -0.14 16.02
C GLY A 128 -11.20 0.64 15.30
N ARG A 129 -10.82 1.41 14.27
CA ARG A 129 -11.69 2.38 13.56
C ARG A 129 -12.95 1.78 12.89
N TRP A 130 -13.14 0.46 12.94
CA TRP A 130 -14.25 -0.30 12.34
C TRP A 130 -15.02 -1.21 13.31
N GLY A 131 -14.89 -1.00 14.63
CA GLY A 131 -15.63 -1.80 15.61
C GLY A 131 -15.16 -3.26 15.73
N LYS A 132 -14.13 -3.67 14.98
CA LYS A 132 -13.35 -4.86 15.31
C LYS A 132 -12.46 -4.56 16.52
N PRO A 133 -12.29 -5.51 17.45
CA PRO A 133 -11.34 -5.36 18.53
C PRO A 133 -9.93 -5.13 17.94
N LEU A 134 -9.14 -4.26 18.57
CA LEU A 134 -7.75 -3.85 18.23
C LEU A 134 -6.75 -5.00 18.46
N ASP A 135 -7.18 -6.23 18.22
CA ASP A 135 -6.41 -7.43 18.51
C ASP A 135 -5.37 -7.69 17.41
N GLU A 136 -5.20 -6.81 16.42
CA GLU A 136 -4.12 -6.88 15.43
C GLU A 136 -3.43 -5.51 15.24
N TYR A 137 -2.25 -5.34 15.84
CA TYR A 137 -1.33 -4.28 15.43
C TYR A 137 -0.43 -4.83 14.32
N ALA A 138 -0.71 -4.48 13.07
CA ALA A 138 0.20 -4.72 11.95
C ALA A 138 1.09 -3.48 11.73
N LEU A 139 2.36 -3.57 12.11
CA LEU A 139 3.37 -2.57 11.78
C LEU A 139 4.10 -2.98 10.52
N THR A 140 3.75 -2.36 9.39
CA THR A 140 4.47 -2.54 8.12
C THR A 140 5.48 -1.42 7.94
N PHE A 141 6.73 -1.75 7.60
CA PHE A 141 7.78 -0.78 7.33
C PHE A 141 8.69 -1.24 6.20
N ILE A 142 9.19 -0.28 5.43
CA ILE A 142 10.18 -0.51 4.36
C ILE A 142 11.54 -0.05 4.88
N THR A 143 12.57 -0.87 4.68
CA THR A 143 13.95 -0.45 4.95
C THR A 143 14.38 0.64 4.00
N ALA A 144 15.25 1.54 4.49
CA ALA A 144 15.87 2.46 3.55
C ALA A 144 16.59 1.69 2.44
N PRO A 145 16.59 2.26 1.24
CA PRO A 145 17.41 1.77 0.14
C PRO A 145 18.91 1.71 0.48
N SER A 146 19.69 1.02 -0.36
CA SER A 146 21.14 0.84 -0.21
C SER A 146 21.88 2.18 -0.10
N ASP A 147 23.17 2.20 0.29
CA ASP A 147 23.96 3.45 0.33
C ASP A 147 23.92 4.22 -1.00
N THR A 148 23.88 3.50 -2.13
CA THR A 148 23.67 4.06 -3.47
C THR A 148 22.33 4.77 -3.57
N MET A 149 21.26 4.15 -3.08
CA MET A 149 19.93 4.74 -3.16
C MET A 149 19.62 5.71 -2.02
N GLN A 150 20.36 5.72 -0.90
CA GLN A 150 20.39 6.82 0.07
C GLN A 150 21.10 8.07 -0.48
N LYS A 151 22.18 7.90 -1.26
CA LYS A 151 22.77 9.01 -2.03
C LYS A 151 21.78 9.55 -3.05
N ARG A 152 20.97 8.68 -3.66
CA ARG A 152 19.85 9.11 -4.51
C ARG A 152 18.72 9.75 -3.74
N ILE A 153 18.37 9.29 -2.52
CA ILE A 153 17.44 9.99 -1.61
C ILE A 153 17.98 11.38 -1.25
N THR A 154 19.29 11.53 -1.10
CA THR A 154 19.93 12.83 -0.84
C THR A 154 19.85 13.73 -2.08
N ALA A 155 20.12 13.20 -3.27
CA ALA A 155 19.90 13.89 -4.56
C ALA A 155 18.40 14.16 -4.82
N PHE A 156 17.53 13.32 -4.27
CA PHE A 156 16.08 13.39 -4.34
C PHE A 156 15.55 14.57 -3.53
N ASN A 157 16.09 14.81 -2.34
CA ASN A 157 15.77 15.99 -1.54
C ASN A 157 16.29 17.30 -2.18
N SER A 158 17.20 17.22 -3.15
CA SER A 158 17.73 18.39 -3.87
C SER A 158 17.08 18.62 -5.25
N GLY A 159 16.19 17.75 -5.72
CA GLY A 159 15.50 17.91 -7.01
C GLY A 159 16.43 17.94 -8.22
N THR A 160 17.56 17.24 -8.15
CA THR A 160 18.63 17.28 -9.17
C THR A 160 18.61 16.07 -10.12
N LEU A 161 17.59 15.22 -10.04
CA LEU A 161 17.47 14.06 -10.92
C LEU A 161 16.86 14.51 -12.24
N GLN A 162 17.55 14.17 -13.33
CA GLN A 162 17.11 14.39 -14.70
C GLN A 162 16.72 13.02 -15.26
N ASP A 163 15.62 12.98 -16.00
CA ASP A 163 15.08 11.82 -16.72
C ASP A 163 14.82 12.34 -18.13
N THR A 164 15.76 12.07 -19.04
CA THR A 164 15.87 12.77 -20.33
C THR A 164 14.93 12.20 -21.39
N ASP A 165 14.69 10.89 -21.39
CA ASP A 165 13.75 10.21 -22.31
C ASP A 165 12.37 9.94 -21.70
N ALA A 166 12.19 10.28 -20.42
CA ALA A 166 10.91 10.28 -19.76
C ALA A 166 10.34 8.87 -19.54
N ASP A 167 11.20 7.86 -19.40
CA ASP A 167 10.80 6.47 -19.15
C ASP A 167 10.55 6.17 -17.65
N GLY A 168 10.98 7.05 -16.75
CA GLY A 168 10.82 6.93 -15.29
C GLY A 168 12.07 6.49 -14.54
N LEU A 169 13.18 6.21 -15.22
CA LEU A 169 14.53 6.09 -14.67
C LEU A 169 15.25 7.45 -14.78
N ASP A 170 16.09 7.77 -13.81
CA ASP A 170 16.92 8.98 -13.91
C ASP A 170 18.21 8.71 -14.70
N ASP A 171 18.75 9.69 -15.44
CA ASP A 171 19.93 9.57 -16.32
C ASP A 171 21.13 8.89 -15.61
N LYS A 172 21.24 9.07 -14.29
CA LYS A 172 22.29 8.46 -13.48
C LYS A 172 21.99 6.98 -13.19
N LEU A 173 20.74 6.60 -13.00
CA LEU A 173 20.34 5.18 -12.96
C LEU A 173 20.66 4.47 -14.24
N GLU A 174 20.31 5.09 -15.36
CA GLU A 174 20.53 4.51 -16.67
C GLU A 174 22.02 4.26 -16.90
N THR A 175 22.86 5.26 -16.58
CA THR A 175 24.32 5.10 -16.62
C THR A 175 24.83 3.96 -15.70
N GLU A 176 24.21 3.74 -14.54
CA GLU A 176 24.56 2.66 -13.61
C GLU A 176 24.10 1.28 -14.11
N LEU A 177 22.98 1.23 -14.84
CA LEU A 177 22.44 0.02 -15.48
C LEU A 177 23.14 -0.30 -16.82
N GLY A 178 23.83 0.68 -17.40
CA GLY A 178 24.43 0.54 -18.73
C GLY A 178 23.47 0.89 -19.88
N THR A 179 22.31 1.46 -19.54
CA THR A 179 21.30 1.89 -20.51
C THR A 179 21.56 3.30 -21.04
N LEU A 180 20.77 3.73 -22.02
CA LEU A 180 20.94 4.98 -22.74
C LEU A 180 19.87 6.00 -22.33
N SER A 181 20.28 7.06 -21.62
CA SER A 181 19.42 8.17 -21.16
C SER A 181 18.79 9.05 -22.23
N THR A 182 18.64 8.56 -23.45
CA THR A 182 18.05 9.28 -24.58
C THR A 182 17.05 8.40 -25.33
N THR A 183 16.82 7.18 -24.86
CA THR A 183 15.89 6.21 -25.42
C THR A 183 15.27 5.41 -24.29
N ALA A 184 13.95 5.47 -24.19
CA ALA A 184 13.20 4.76 -23.16
C ALA A 184 13.32 3.23 -23.25
N ASP A 185 13.84 2.70 -24.35
CA ASP A 185 14.04 1.29 -24.68
C ASP A 185 15.42 1.19 -25.34
N THR A 186 16.43 0.75 -24.58
CA THR A 186 17.83 0.81 -24.99
C THR A 186 18.19 -0.22 -26.06
N ASP A 187 17.63 -1.42 -25.98
CA ASP A 187 17.91 -2.53 -26.90
C ASP A 187 16.88 -2.68 -28.04
N ALA A 188 15.81 -1.89 -27.99
CA ALA A 188 14.74 -1.79 -28.97
C ALA A 188 13.91 -3.07 -29.14
N ASP A 189 13.71 -3.83 -28.06
CA ASP A 189 12.88 -5.04 -28.06
C ASP A 189 11.37 -4.76 -27.87
N GLY A 190 11.02 -3.55 -27.41
CA GLY A 190 9.66 -3.10 -27.18
C GLY A 190 9.24 -3.03 -25.71
N LEU A 191 10.12 -3.37 -24.76
CA LEU A 191 10.00 -3.06 -23.34
C LEU A 191 10.80 -1.81 -23.01
N THR A 192 10.31 -0.99 -22.08
CA THR A 192 11.11 0.15 -21.60
C THR A 192 12.14 -0.29 -20.57
N ASP A 193 13.27 0.41 -20.48
CA ASP A 193 14.32 0.14 -19.48
C ASP A 193 13.71 0.14 -18.05
N TYR A 194 12.77 1.06 -17.81
CA TYR A 194 11.96 1.09 -16.59
C TYR A 194 11.17 -0.21 -16.33
N GLU A 195 10.45 -0.73 -17.33
CA GLU A 195 9.65 -1.95 -17.17
C GLU A 195 10.52 -3.16 -16.90
N GLU A 196 11.61 -3.30 -17.64
CA GLU A 196 12.59 -4.36 -17.45
C GLU A 196 13.21 -4.29 -16.06
N TYR A 197 13.66 -3.11 -15.63
CA TYR A 197 14.25 -2.93 -14.31
C TYR A 197 13.24 -3.12 -13.17
N CYS A 198 12.04 -2.52 -13.27
CA CYS A 198 11.09 -2.42 -12.15
C CYS A 198 10.13 -3.61 -12.05
N LYS A 199 9.82 -4.29 -13.16
CA LYS A 199 8.75 -5.29 -13.28
C LYS A 199 9.25 -6.66 -13.74
N TYR A 200 9.90 -6.74 -14.89
CA TYR A 200 10.24 -8.02 -15.55
C TYR A 200 11.55 -8.64 -15.06
N ARG A 201 12.47 -7.80 -14.57
CA ARG A 201 13.81 -8.15 -14.08
C ARG A 201 14.74 -8.73 -15.16
N THR A 202 14.51 -8.37 -16.41
CA THR A 202 15.37 -8.62 -17.59
C THR A 202 16.50 -7.59 -17.64
N ASP A 203 17.56 -7.87 -18.41
CA ASP A 203 18.67 -6.95 -18.65
C ASP A 203 18.28 -5.93 -19.73
N PRO A 204 18.11 -4.65 -19.39
CA PRO A 204 17.61 -3.63 -20.31
C PRO A 204 18.58 -3.25 -21.45
N THR A 205 19.70 -3.95 -21.56
CA THR A 205 20.68 -3.75 -22.64
C THR A 205 20.70 -4.90 -23.64
N LEU A 206 19.84 -5.90 -23.43
CA LEU A 206 19.78 -7.14 -24.21
C LEU A 206 18.33 -7.52 -24.50
N ALA A 207 17.95 -7.43 -25.78
CA ALA A 207 16.61 -7.82 -26.24
C ALA A 207 16.21 -9.28 -25.95
N ASP A 208 17.17 -10.10 -25.51
CA ASP A 208 17.06 -11.49 -25.08
C ASP A 208 18.12 -11.71 -23.99
N SER A 209 17.69 -11.58 -22.72
CA SER A 209 18.55 -11.63 -21.54
C SER A 209 19.21 -12.98 -21.30
N ASP A 210 18.57 -14.08 -21.70
CA ASP A 210 19.03 -15.45 -21.41
C ASP A 210 19.73 -16.11 -22.62
N GLY A 211 19.58 -15.50 -23.80
CA GLY A 211 20.25 -15.86 -25.04
C GLY A 211 19.65 -17.10 -25.72
N ASP A 212 18.41 -17.47 -25.40
CA ASP A 212 17.74 -18.63 -25.98
C ASP A 212 17.13 -18.39 -27.38
N GLY A 213 17.13 -17.13 -27.83
CA GLY A 213 16.65 -16.68 -29.13
C GLY A 213 15.20 -16.18 -29.12
N ILE A 214 14.57 -16.05 -27.96
CA ILE A 214 13.24 -15.44 -27.79
C ILE A 214 13.42 -14.09 -27.07
N SER A 215 12.76 -13.05 -27.57
CA SER A 215 12.90 -11.71 -26.97
C SER A 215 12.15 -11.60 -25.64
N ASP A 216 12.71 -10.81 -24.73
CA ASP A 216 12.15 -10.53 -23.42
C ASP A 216 10.74 -9.93 -23.51
N ALA A 217 10.43 -9.16 -24.56
CA ALA A 217 9.08 -8.66 -24.85
C ALA A 217 8.00 -9.74 -25.09
N ASP A 218 8.37 -11.00 -25.35
CA ASP A 218 7.39 -12.09 -25.48
C ASP A 218 6.55 -12.23 -24.20
N TRP A 219 5.28 -12.62 -24.39
CA TRP A 219 4.35 -12.76 -23.27
C TRP A 219 4.79 -13.79 -22.21
N ASN A 220 5.47 -14.86 -22.64
CA ASN A 220 5.90 -15.91 -21.74
C ASN A 220 7.33 -15.68 -21.21
N GLU A 221 8.18 -15.01 -21.99
CA GLU A 221 9.58 -14.77 -21.62
C GLU A 221 9.76 -13.61 -20.63
N ARG A 222 8.98 -12.52 -20.75
CA ARG A 222 9.07 -11.35 -19.84
C ARG A 222 8.94 -11.65 -18.33
N ARG A 223 8.50 -12.85 -17.97
CA ARG A 223 8.21 -13.28 -16.59
C ARG A 223 9.21 -14.31 -16.06
N GLU A 224 10.30 -14.55 -16.76
CA GLU A 224 11.29 -15.56 -16.39
C GLU A 224 12.15 -15.18 -15.19
N TYR A 225 12.48 -13.90 -15.07
CA TYR A 225 13.27 -13.37 -13.95
C TYR A 225 12.40 -12.80 -12.81
N ALA A 226 11.09 -12.73 -13.02
CA ALA A 226 10.14 -12.23 -12.04
C ALA A 226 9.19 -13.33 -11.54
N TYR A 227 9.13 -13.51 -10.22
CA TYR A 227 8.03 -14.28 -9.66
C TYR A 227 6.71 -13.66 -10.07
N SER A 228 5.82 -14.48 -10.61
CA SER A 228 4.58 -14.01 -11.21
C SER A 228 3.44 -15.00 -10.98
N VAL A 229 2.24 -14.44 -10.78
CA VAL A 229 1.01 -15.23 -10.63
C VAL A 229 0.14 -15.00 -11.85
N ARG A 230 -0.13 -16.07 -12.57
CA ARG A 230 -1.06 -16.09 -13.70
C ARG A 230 -2.46 -16.41 -13.19
N ALA A 231 -3.42 -15.57 -13.57
CA ALA A 231 -4.84 -15.76 -13.32
C ALA A 231 -5.64 -15.72 -14.63
N ILE A 232 -6.57 -16.65 -14.81
CA ILE A 232 -7.60 -16.54 -15.85
C ILE A 232 -8.91 -16.13 -15.20
N LEU A 233 -9.48 -15.01 -15.65
CA LEU A 233 -10.74 -14.47 -15.19
C LEU A 233 -11.81 -14.60 -16.26
N ASP A 234 -13.01 -14.98 -15.86
CA ASP A 234 -14.22 -14.63 -16.60
C ASP A 234 -14.83 -13.40 -15.91
N ILE A 235 -14.98 -12.27 -16.61
CA ILE A 235 -15.43 -10.98 -16.05
C ILE A 235 -16.52 -10.30 -16.90
N LYS A 236 -17.49 -9.67 -16.24
CA LYS A 236 -18.54 -8.85 -16.85
C LYS A 236 -18.21 -7.35 -16.75
N PRO A 237 -18.69 -6.51 -17.69
CA PRO A 237 -18.48 -5.06 -17.63
C PRO A 237 -19.05 -4.41 -16.36
N PRO A 238 -18.56 -3.22 -15.98
CA PRO A 238 -17.48 -2.48 -16.65
C PRO A 238 -16.09 -2.97 -16.22
N TRP A 239 -15.19 -3.10 -17.20
CA TRP A 239 -13.75 -3.30 -17.05
C TRP A 239 -13.06 -2.68 -18.28
N ASN A 240 -11.77 -2.39 -18.20
CA ASN A 240 -10.99 -1.81 -19.29
C ASN A 240 -9.62 -2.50 -19.39
N LEU A 241 -9.31 -3.10 -20.54
CA LEU A 241 -8.04 -3.79 -20.75
C LEU A 241 -6.82 -2.87 -20.55
N GLU A 242 -6.88 -1.62 -21.03
CA GLU A 242 -5.80 -0.65 -20.87
C GLU A 242 -5.55 -0.38 -19.38
N SER A 243 -6.61 -0.20 -18.60
CA SER A 243 -6.53 -0.05 -17.15
C SER A 243 -5.96 -1.26 -16.42
N MET A 244 -6.05 -2.45 -17.02
CA MET A 244 -5.57 -3.70 -16.44
C MET A 244 -4.08 -3.96 -16.72
N ASN A 245 -3.38 -3.04 -17.40
CA ASN A 245 -1.94 -3.12 -17.63
C ASN A 245 -1.27 -1.96 -16.88
N ASP A 246 -0.45 -2.29 -15.89
CA ASP A 246 0.38 -1.34 -15.15
C ASP A 246 1.61 -2.04 -14.57
N LEU A 247 2.31 -1.38 -13.64
CA LEU A 247 3.52 -1.92 -13.02
C LEU A 247 3.31 -3.29 -12.36
N PHE A 248 2.12 -3.56 -11.81
CA PHE A 248 1.85 -4.77 -11.02
C PHE A 248 1.15 -5.86 -11.80
N GLN A 249 0.68 -5.59 -13.00
CA GLN A 249 -0.06 -6.55 -13.80
C GLN A 249 0.01 -6.30 -15.30
N ASP A 250 0.00 -7.40 -16.04
CA ASP A 250 -0.32 -7.42 -17.47
C ASP A 250 -1.66 -8.12 -17.69
N ALA A 251 -2.40 -7.71 -18.70
CA ALA A 251 -3.66 -8.35 -19.06
C ALA A 251 -3.85 -8.41 -20.57
N ARG A 252 -4.32 -9.56 -21.05
CA ARG A 252 -4.73 -9.75 -22.46
C ARG A 252 -6.04 -10.52 -22.58
N LEU A 253 -6.75 -10.26 -23.67
CA LEU A 253 -7.98 -10.97 -23.99
C LEU A 253 -7.67 -12.39 -24.44
N MET A 254 -8.43 -13.36 -23.91
CA MET A 254 -8.39 -14.72 -24.41
C MET A 254 -9.49 -14.95 -25.44
N LYS A 255 -9.21 -15.77 -26.45
CA LYS A 255 -10.26 -16.29 -27.34
C LYS A 255 -11.25 -17.11 -26.52
N GLY A 256 -12.53 -16.78 -26.60
CA GLY A 256 -13.59 -17.42 -25.85
C GLY A 256 -14.84 -17.67 -26.69
N GLU A 257 -15.72 -18.54 -26.19
CA GLU A 257 -17.05 -18.76 -26.74
C GLU A 257 -17.98 -17.58 -26.41
N ALA A 258 -19.08 -17.44 -27.15
CA ALA A 258 -20.09 -16.43 -26.87
C ALA A 258 -20.70 -16.66 -25.47
N SER A 259 -20.35 -15.77 -24.54
CA SER A 259 -20.78 -15.78 -23.14
C SER A 259 -21.15 -14.36 -22.73
N ASN A 260 -21.85 -14.21 -21.61
CA ASN A 260 -22.04 -12.92 -20.96
C ASN A 260 -20.78 -12.46 -20.20
N TYR A 261 -19.72 -13.28 -20.16
CA TYR A 261 -18.40 -12.94 -19.62
C TYR A 261 -17.39 -12.76 -20.74
N GLN A 262 -16.43 -11.86 -20.50
CA GLN A 262 -15.17 -11.83 -21.22
C GLN A 262 -14.13 -12.65 -20.47
N LYS A 263 -13.38 -13.48 -21.21
CA LYS A 263 -12.22 -14.18 -20.64
C LYS A 263 -10.95 -13.34 -20.80
N ILE A 264 -10.25 -13.12 -19.69
CA ILE A 264 -9.03 -12.31 -19.60
C ILE A 264 -7.96 -13.12 -18.89
N GLU A 265 -6.77 -13.14 -19.44
CA GLU A 265 -5.58 -13.65 -18.77
C GLU A 265 -4.84 -12.47 -18.15
N VAL A 266 -4.49 -12.58 -16.88
CA VAL A 266 -3.78 -11.57 -16.11
C VAL A 266 -2.51 -12.19 -15.54
N ILE A 267 -1.37 -11.57 -15.76
CA ILE A 267 -0.11 -11.89 -15.08
C ILE A 267 0.10 -10.82 -14.02
N LEU A 268 0.24 -11.25 -12.78
CA LEU A 268 0.47 -10.39 -11.63
C LEU A 268 1.94 -10.48 -11.25
N TYR A 269 2.54 -9.33 -10.92
CA TYR A 269 3.94 -9.18 -10.52
C TYR A 269 4.00 -8.68 -9.08
N PRO A 270 3.92 -9.57 -8.07
CA PRO A 270 3.84 -9.16 -6.66
C PRO A 270 5.04 -8.36 -6.17
N TYR A 271 6.19 -8.47 -6.86
CA TYR A 271 7.46 -7.86 -6.47
C TYR A 271 7.91 -6.74 -7.42
N ALA A 272 7.01 -6.28 -8.29
CA ALA A 272 7.28 -5.07 -9.06
C ALA A 272 7.39 -3.87 -8.10
N SER A 273 8.33 -2.98 -8.35
CA SER A 273 8.60 -1.84 -7.47
C SER A 273 9.00 -0.63 -8.30
N PRO A 274 8.27 0.50 -8.20
CA PRO A 274 8.57 1.66 -9.00
C PRO A 274 9.82 2.36 -8.48
N VAL A 275 10.52 3.00 -9.41
CA VAL A 275 11.40 4.12 -9.09
C VAL A 275 10.55 5.38 -8.96
N LEU A 276 10.55 6.00 -7.77
CA LEU A 276 9.81 7.24 -7.52
C LEU A 276 10.78 8.42 -7.47
N LEU A 277 10.95 9.08 -8.62
CA LEU A 277 11.65 10.36 -8.75
C LEU A 277 10.83 11.51 -8.11
N PRO A 278 11.50 12.52 -7.54
CA PRO A 278 10.85 13.67 -6.95
C PRO A 278 10.47 14.69 -8.02
N ASN A 279 9.17 14.85 -8.23
CA ASN A 279 8.67 15.98 -9.00
C ASN A 279 8.50 17.21 -8.10
N PRO A 280 8.98 18.40 -8.55
CA PRO A 280 8.79 19.63 -7.81
C PRO A 280 7.30 19.97 -7.73
N TYR A 281 6.86 20.36 -6.54
CA TYR A 281 5.55 20.90 -6.28
C TYR A 281 5.62 22.41 -6.02
N PRO A 282 4.72 23.23 -6.60
CA PRO A 282 3.69 22.86 -7.57
C PRO A 282 4.29 22.48 -8.95
N TYR A 283 3.61 21.58 -9.66
CA TYR A 283 4.03 21.13 -11.00
C TYR A 283 4.21 22.33 -11.94
N GLN A 284 5.41 22.49 -12.50
CA GLN A 284 5.75 23.65 -13.34
C GLN A 284 4.86 23.72 -14.59
N ARG A 285 4.51 22.57 -15.18
CA ARG A 285 3.50 22.42 -16.24
C ARG A 285 2.89 21.02 -16.22
N ILE A 286 1.58 20.93 -16.31
CA ILE A 286 0.85 19.68 -16.54
C ILE A 286 0.67 19.53 -18.05
N PRO A 287 1.05 18.40 -18.67
CA PRO A 287 0.83 18.21 -20.10
C PRO A 287 -0.68 18.24 -20.44
N GLU A 288 -1.02 18.67 -21.65
CA GLU A 288 -2.42 18.86 -22.08
C GLU A 288 -3.27 17.60 -21.85
N ALA A 289 -2.71 16.43 -22.18
CA ALA A 289 -3.36 15.13 -22.00
C ALA A 289 -3.77 14.84 -20.55
N PHE A 290 -3.09 15.47 -19.58
CA PHE A 290 -3.30 15.24 -18.15
C PHE A 290 -4.15 16.31 -17.45
N LYS A 291 -4.53 17.40 -18.13
CA LYS A 291 -5.36 18.45 -17.53
C LYS A 291 -6.71 17.93 -17.02
N LYS A 292 -7.32 16.99 -17.74
CA LYS A 292 -8.57 16.33 -17.33
C LYS A 292 -8.48 15.60 -15.98
N TYR A 293 -7.27 15.30 -15.50
CA TYR A 293 -7.03 14.64 -14.21
C TYR A 293 -6.69 15.62 -13.08
N VAL A 294 -6.70 16.93 -13.31
CA VAL A 294 -6.63 17.97 -12.26
C VAL A 294 -7.85 18.88 -12.23
N GLU A 295 -8.61 18.94 -13.32
CA GLU A 295 -9.87 19.65 -13.39
C GLU A 295 -10.96 18.96 -12.55
N PRO A 296 -11.89 19.72 -11.94
CA PRO A 296 -12.99 19.15 -11.17
C PRO A 296 -13.94 18.37 -12.11
N SER A 297 -14.41 17.21 -11.65
CA SER A 297 -15.45 16.40 -12.30
C SER A 297 -16.72 16.33 -11.44
N TYR A 298 -17.73 15.56 -11.86
CA TYR A 298 -18.95 15.37 -11.08
C TYR A 298 -18.68 14.70 -9.72
N ASP A 299 -17.85 13.66 -9.70
CA ASP A 299 -17.54 12.87 -8.50
C ASP A 299 -16.26 13.31 -7.78
N LEU A 300 -15.33 13.95 -8.48
CA LEU A 300 -14.10 14.54 -7.95
C LEU A 300 -14.18 16.07 -7.98
N ASN A 301 -15.30 16.59 -7.45
CA ASN A 301 -15.58 18.01 -7.40
C ASN A 301 -14.82 18.69 -6.26
N TYR A 302 -14.26 19.87 -6.51
CA TYR A 302 -13.71 20.74 -5.48
C TYR A 302 -14.12 22.18 -5.71
N SER A 303 -14.37 22.90 -4.63
CA SER A 303 -14.65 24.33 -4.65
C SER A 303 -13.37 25.18 -4.59
N THR A 304 -13.50 26.46 -4.92
CA THR A 304 -12.41 27.44 -4.73
C THR A 304 -11.98 27.50 -3.26
N GLU A 305 -12.91 27.37 -2.32
CA GLU A 305 -12.62 27.35 -0.88
C GLU A 305 -11.78 26.12 -0.50
N MET A 306 -12.14 24.94 -1.00
CA MET A 306 -11.35 23.72 -0.80
C MET A 306 -9.94 23.89 -1.39
N GLN A 307 -9.83 24.43 -2.60
CA GLN A 307 -8.53 24.66 -3.24
C GLN A 307 -7.64 25.62 -2.43
N MET A 308 -8.22 26.68 -1.86
CA MET A 308 -7.48 27.60 -0.97
C MET A 308 -7.02 26.90 0.31
N ALA A 309 -7.89 26.11 0.94
CA ALA A 309 -7.54 25.35 2.14
C ALA A 309 -6.44 24.32 1.88
N ILE A 310 -6.47 23.64 0.73
CA ILE A 310 -5.41 22.71 0.32
C ILE A 310 -4.07 23.43 0.14
N LYS A 311 -4.06 24.63 -0.47
CA LYS A 311 -2.82 25.43 -0.57
C LYS A 311 -2.24 25.80 0.80
N GLU A 312 -3.09 26.07 1.79
CA GLU A 312 -2.66 26.35 3.15
C GLU A 312 -2.07 25.12 3.86
N ILE A 313 -2.75 23.97 3.76
CA ILE A 313 -2.28 22.66 4.27
C ILE A 313 -0.89 22.32 3.72
N LEU A 314 -0.67 22.63 2.44
CA LEU A 314 0.56 22.33 1.71
C LEU A 314 1.59 23.46 1.79
N SER A 315 1.38 24.46 2.65
CA SER A 315 2.37 25.53 2.84
C SER A 315 3.74 24.93 3.19
N GLU A 316 4.78 25.49 2.57
CA GLU A 316 6.19 25.07 2.72
C GLU A 316 6.53 23.70 2.09
N GLU A 317 5.56 22.94 1.58
CA GLU A 317 5.83 21.71 0.86
C GLU A 317 6.29 22.00 -0.57
N THR A 318 7.40 21.38 -0.96
CA THR A 318 8.06 21.62 -2.25
C THR A 318 8.20 20.36 -3.09
N HIS A 319 7.85 19.19 -2.53
CA HIS A 319 8.00 17.90 -3.20
C HIS A 319 6.68 17.14 -3.24
N THR A 320 6.39 16.51 -4.37
CA THR A 320 5.11 15.82 -4.60
C THR A 320 4.83 14.69 -3.60
N LEU A 321 5.86 13.93 -3.18
CA LEU A 321 5.67 12.86 -2.19
C LEU A 321 5.31 13.43 -0.80
N GLY A 322 5.86 14.58 -0.43
CA GLY A 322 5.48 15.29 0.79
C GLY A 322 4.04 15.78 0.75
N VAL A 323 3.58 16.26 -0.42
CA VAL A 323 2.17 16.61 -0.66
C VAL A 323 1.26 15.41 -0.45
N ILE A 324 1.57 14.27 -1.10
CA ILE A 324 0.80 13.03 -0.97
C ILE A 324 0.70 12.63 0.51
N ALA A 325 1.81 12.60 1.23
CA ALA A 325 1.86 12.22 2.64
C ALA A 325 1.01 13.16 3.53
N ARG A 326 1.11 14.48 3.33
CA ARG A 326 0.31 15.46 4.08
C ARG A 326 -1.18 15.30 3.82
N LEU A 327 -1.58 15.12 2.55
CA LEU A 327 -2.99 14.93 2.20
C LEU A 327 -3.53 13.59 2.74
N GLN A 328 -2.74 12.51 2.71
CA GLN A 328 -3.12 11.25 3.36
C GLN A 328 -3.29 11.43 4.88
N HIS A 329 -2.42 12.21 5.53
CA HIS A 329 -2.54 12.52 6.94
C HIS A 329 -3.85 13.26 7.24
N GLU A 330 -4.20 14.28 6.44
CA GLU A 330 -5.46 15.03 6.58
C GLU A 330 -6.70 14.14 6.49
N ILE A 331 -6.75 13.24 5.51
CA ILE A 331 -7.84 12.26 5.40
C ILE A 331 -7.82 11.28 6.58
N GLY A 332 -6.62 10.95 7.07
CA GLY A 332 -6.42 10.18 8.29
C GLY A 332 -7.08 10.80 9.52
N GLN A 333 -7.28 12.13 9.57
CA GLN A 333 -7.96 12.82 10.67
C GLN A 333 -9.49 12.95 10.50
N MET A 334 -10.03 12.66 9.30
CA MET A 334 -11.46 12.77 9.03
C MET A 334 -12.27 11.69 9.76
N VAL A 335 -13.51 12.01 10.10
CA VAL A 335 -14.44 11.07 10.74
C VAL A 335 -14.92 10.06 9.71
N LEU A 336 -14.79 8.77 10.05
CA LEU A 336 -15.42 7.70 9.30
C LEU A 336 -16.91 7.66 9.63
N THR A 337 -17.74 7.89 8.64
CA THR A 337 -19.19 7.90 8.75
C THR A 337 -19.73 6.83 7.82
N MET A 338 -20.17 5.70 8.36
CA MET A 338 -20.92 4.73 7.57
C MET A 338 -22.31 5.31 7.32
N PRO A 339 -22.64 5.78 6.09
CA PRO A 339 -24.00 6.15 5.77
C PRO A 339 -24.92 4.93 5.89
N LEU A 340 -26.23 5.16 5.97
CA LEU A 340 -27.23 4.10 5.84
C LEU A 340 -27.16 3.36 4.49
N TYR A 341 -26.55 3.98 3.47
CA TYR A 341 -26.48 3.50 2.08
C TYR A 341 -25.10 3.77 1.48
N GLU A 342 -24.43 2.75 0.93
CA GLU A 342 -23.12 2.91 0.27
C GLU A 342 -23.29 3.45 -1.16
N PRO A 343 -22.98 4.73 -1.45
CA PRO A 343 -23.51 5.42 -2.63
C PRO A 343 -22.99 5.03 -3.98
N LEU A 344 -22.12 4.04 -4.01
CA LEU A 344 -21.16 4.01 -5.07
C LEU A 344 -21.63 3.30 -6.32
N ILE A 345 -22.42 2.26 -6.13
CA ILE A 345 -22.74 1.37 -7.23
C ILE A 345 -24.17 1.57 -7.73
N TYR A 346 -24.88 2.57 -7.22
CA TYR A 346 -26.25 2.87 -7.64
C TYR A 346 -26.38 4.23 -8.34
N THR A 347 -25.27 4.86 -8.77
CA THR A 347 -25.32 6.11 -9.54
C THR A 347 -24.78 5.90 -10.95
N TYR A 348 -25.37 6.58 -11.93
CA TYR A 348 -24.91 6.56 -13.32
C TYR A 348 -25.28 7.86 -14.03
N MET A 349 -24.60 8.16 -15.13
CA MET A 349 -24.93 9.32 -15.96
C MET A 349 -25.96 8.96 -17.03
N ASN A 350 -27.01 9.78 -17.15
CA ASN A 350 -28.04 9.67 -18.18
C ASN A 350 -28.26 11.04 -18.84
N HIS A 351 -28.02 11.16 -20.14
CA HIS A 351 -28.19 12.43 -20.88
C HIS A 351 -27.52 13.67 -20.24
N GLY A 352 -26.39 13.48 -19.54
CA GLY A 352 -25.66 14.57 -18.88
C GLY A 352 -26.11 14.87 -17.43
N GLU A 353 -27.06 14.12 -16.90
CA GLU A 353 -27.52 14.22 -15.52
C GLU A 353 -27.07 13.01 -14.70
N LEU A 354 -26.69 13.26 -13.44
CA LEU A 354 -26.41 12.21 -12.48
C LEU A 354 -27.73 11.61 -11.99
N VAL A 355 -27.94 10.33 -12.26
CA VAL A 355 -29.13 9.59 -11.84
C VAL A 355 -28.78 8.65 -10.71
N VAL A 356 -29.65 8.64 -9.69
CA VAL A 356 -29.66 7.65 -8.60
C VAL A 356 -30.60 6.51 -9.00
N ASP A 357 -30.05 5.31 -9.13
CA ASP A 357 -30.78 4.09 -9.46
C ASP A 357 -31.70 3.67 -8.30
N GLN A 358 -32.99 3.98 -8.46
CA GLN A 358 -34.02 3.62 -7.48
C GLN A 358 -34.24 2.10 -7.38
N GLY A 359 -33.96 1.35 -8.45
CA GLY A 359 -34.09 -0.11 -8.45
C GLY A 359 -33.15 -0.79 -7.45
N PHE A 360 -32.01 -0.15 -7.13
CA PHE A 360 -31.12 -0.61 -6.08
C PHE A 360 -31.80 -0.61 -4.71
N PHE A 361 -32.48 0.48 -4.34
CA PHE A 361 -33.17 0.60 -3.04
C PHE A 361 -34.37 -0.34 -2.94
N ASP A 362 -35.13 -0.47 -4.04
CA ASP A 362 -36.24 -1.43 -4.14
C ASP A 362 -35.75 -2.87 -3.89
N SER A 363 -34.56 -3.22 -4.40
CA SER A 363 -33.98 -4.56 -4.21
C SER A 363 -33.61 -4.89 -2.77
N MET A 364 -33.46 -3.88 -1.92
CA MET A 364 -33.18 -4.01 -0.48
C MET A 364 -34.44 -3.91 0.39
N ASP A 365 -35.64 -3.85 -0.22
CA ASP A 365 -36.92 -3.65 0.46
C ASP A 365 -36.92 -2.41 1.38
N ARG A 366 -36.28 -1.32 0.91
CA ARG A 366 -36.14 -0.07 1.67
C ARG A 366 -36.67 1.11 0.87
N LYS A 367 -37.54 1.90 1.50
CA LYS A 367 -37.96 3.21 1.01
C LYS A 367 -37.01 4.27 1.54
N VAL A 368 -36.36 5.01 0.64
CA VAL A 368 -35.43 6.08 0.95
C VAL A 368 -36.04 7.41 0.49
N ASN A 369 -35.96 8.45 1.31
CA ASN A 369 -36.41 9.79 0.92
C ASN A 369 -35.27 10.62 0.30
N GLU A 370 -35.61 11.73 -0.35
CA GLU A 370 -34.64 12.60 -1.05
C GLU A 370 -33.56 13.16 -0.11
N LEU A 371 -33.91 13.53 1.12
CA LEU A 371 -32.96 14.07 2.11
C LEU A 371 -31.92 13.03 2.53
N GLU A 372 -32.33 11.76 2.69
CA GLU A 372 -31.42 10.66 2.99
C GLU A 372 -30.45 10.39 1.83
N ILE A 373 -30.92 10.53 0.58
CA ILE A 373 -30.09 10.39 -0.61
C ILE A 373 -29.07 11.53 -0.67
N GLU A 374 -29.51 12.78 -0.49
CA GLU A 374 -28.63 13.95 -0.48
C GLU A 374 -27.53 13.83 0.59
N GLU A 375 -27.91 13.40 1.79
CA GLU A 375 -26.95 13.21 2.89
C GLU A 375 -25.95 12.08 2.58
N ALA A 376 -26.41 10.98 1.98
CA ALA A 376 -25.54 9.89 1.55
C ALA A 376 -24.53 10.37 0.48
N LEU A 377 -24.99 11.13 -0.52
CA LEU A 377 -24.13 11.72 -1.56
C LEU A 377 -23.10 12.70 -0.98
N ALA A 378 -23.48 13.52 0.00
CA ALA A 378 -22.57 14.47 0.63
C ALA A 378 -21.43 13.82 1.43
N VAL A 379 -21.64 12.62 1.97
CA VAL A 379 -20.66 11.88 2.80
C VAL A 379 -19.84 10.86 1.99
N ASN A 380 -20.27 10.50 0.76
CA ASN A 380 -19.60 9.43 0.00
C ASN A 380 -19.37 9.71 -1.50
N TYR A 381 -20.05 10.71 -2.05
CA TYR A 381 -20.01 10.99 -3.48
C TYR A 381 -19.19 12.23 -3.77
N PHE A 382 -19.54 13.37 -3.19
CA PHE A 382 -18.91 14.65 -3.50
C PHE A 382 -17.68 14.91 -2.63
N GLY A 383 -16.50 14.99 -3.26
CA GLY A 383 -15.23 15.31 -2.61
C GLY A 383 -15.27 16.62 -1.81
N ASP A 384 -15.80 17.69 -2.40
CA ASP A 384 -15.91 18.99 -1.72
C ASP A 384 -16.75 18.93 -0.43
N SER A 385 -17.86 18.20 -0.47
CA SER A 385 -18.75 18.02 0.68
C SER A 385 -18.08 17.23 1.80
N MET A 386 -17.41 16.12 1.44
CA MET A 386 -16.63 15.31 2.37
C MET A 386 -15.52 16.13 3.04
N PHE A 387 -14.80 16.95 2.27
CA PHE A 387 -13.73 17.82 2.77
C PHE A 387 -14.25 18.82 3.81
N LYS A 388 -15.33 19.54 3.47
CA LYS A 388 -15.92 20.58 4.33
C LYS A 388 -16.49 20.02 5.62
N ARG A 389 -17.07 18.81 5.56
CA ARG A 389 -17.63 18.10 6.71
C ARG A 389 -16.58 17.35 7.53
N LYS A 390 -15.35 17.23 7.03
CA LYS A 390 -14.27 16.39 7.59
C LYS A 390 -14.75 14.96 7.84
N GLN A 391 -15.50 14.41 6.89
CA GLN A 391 -16.13 13.10 6.96
C GLN A 391 -15.95 12.34 5.65
N HIS A 392 -15.83 11.02 5.73
CA HIS A 392 -15.91 10.10 4.58
C HIS A 392 -16.56 8.78 5.02
N GLY A 393 -17.07 8.00 4.08
CA GLY A 393 -17.56 6.64 4.34
C GLY A 393 -16.55 5.56 3.95
N THR A 394 -16.96 4.66 3.06
CA THR A 394 -16.22 3.45 2.67
C THR A 394 -14.95 3.72 1.86
N CYS A 395 -14.23 2.66 1.48
CA CYS A 395 -13.00 2.75 0.70
C CYS A 395 -13.10 3.66 -0.52
N VAL A 396 -14.23 3.68 -1.20
CA VAL A 396 -14.33 4.46 -2.44
C VAL A 396 -14.63 5.92 -2.21
N SER A 397 -15.40 6.25 -1.15
CA SER A 397 -15.51 7.64 -0.70
C SER A 397 -14.16 8.20 -0.27
N ARG A 398 -13.33 7.38 0.42
CA ARG A 398 -11.96 7.72 0.80
C ARG A 398 -11.09 7.97 -0.43
N ALA A 399 -11.17 7.10 -1.44
CA ALA A 399 -10.46 7.30 -2.70
C ALA A 399 -10.92 8.59 -3.41
N ARG A 400 -12.23 8.88 -3.42
CA ARG A 400 -12.78 10.12 -3.99
C ARG A 400 -12.29 11.38 -3.31
N ILE A 401 -12.42 11.48 -1.99
CA ILE A 401 -11.92 12.66 -1.27
C ILE A 401 -10.41 12.81 -1.49
N PHE A 402 -9.66 11.70 -1.52
CA PHE A 402 -8.23 11.77 -1.73
C PHE A 402 -7.85 12.25 -3.12
N ALA A 403 -8.42 11.65 -4.16
CA ALA A 403 -8.24 12.11 -5.53
C ALA A 403 -8.66 13.57 -5.69
N THR A 404 -9.78 13.98 -5.08
CA THR A 404 -10.25 15.37 -5.09
C THR A 404 -9.23 16.34 -4.48
N MET A 405 -8.66 15.98 -3.32
CA MET A 405 -7.63 16.79 -2.65
C MET A 405 -6.36 16.90 -3.50
N LEU A 406 -5.95 15.81 -4.14
CA LEU A 406 -4.80 15.78 -5.06
C LEU A 406 -5.06 16.67 -6.29
N ARG A 407 -6.25 16.59 -6.88
CA ARG A 407 -6.66 17.47 -7.99
C ARG A 407 -6.69 18.94 -7.60
N ALA A 408 -7.22 19.25 -6.42
CA ALA A 408 -7.22 20.61 -5.89
C ALA A 408 -5.79 21.13 -5.67
N ALA A 409 -4.83 20.26 -5.33
CA ALA A 409 -3.40 20.59 -5.27
C ALA A 409 -2.76 20.74 -6.67
N GLY A 410 -3.43 20.34 -7.75
CA GLY A 410 -2.86 20.34 -9.10
C GLY A 410 -2.03 19.09 -9.41
N ILE A 411 -2.24 17.99 -8.68
CA ILE A 411 -1.63 16.69 -8.96
C ILE A 411 -2.60 15.87 -9.81
N PRO A 412 -2.20 15.42 -11.02
CA PRO A 412 -3.05 14.57 -11.84
C PRO A 412 -3.41 13.28 -11.11
N ALA A 413 -4.70 13.07 -10.83
CA ALA A 413 -5.20 11.94 -10.08
C ALA A 413 -6.44 11.32 -10.73
N ARG A 414 -6.58 9.99 -10.62
CA ARG A 414 -7.77 9.22 -11.02
C ARG A 414 -8.12 8.19 -9.95
N ILE A 415 -9.26 7.55 -10.07
CA ILE A 415 -9.65 6.43 -9.19
C ILE A 415 -9.59 5.13 -10.00
N SER A 416 -9.25 4.03 -9.35
CA SER A 416 -9.38 2.68 -9.89
C SER A 416 -10.21 1.77 -9.01
N ILE A 417 -10.76 0.70 -9.59
CA ILE A 417 -11.42 -0.40 -8.88
C ILE A 417 -10.67 -1.69 -9.18
N SER A 418 -10.46 -2.43 -8.09
CA SER A 418 -9.79 -3.72 -8.08
C SER A 418 -10.68 -4.78 -7.42
N ILE A 419 -10.50 -6.03 -7.84
CA ILE A 419 -11.26 -7.19 -7.35
C ILE A 419 -10.35 -8.22 -6.70
N PRO A 420 -10.81 -8.92 -5.64
CA PRO A 420 -10.06 -10.03 -5.08
C PRO A 420 -9.75 -11.14 -6.11
N MET A 421 -8.49 -11.58 -6.14
CA MET A 421 -8.02 -12.63 -7.04
C MET A 421 -8.69 -14.00 -6.80
N LEU A 422 -9.13 -14.30 -5.57
CA LEU A 422 -9.63 -15.63 -5.19
C LEU A 422 -11.16 -15.72 -5.05
N TYR A 423 -11.91 -14.71 -5.46
CA TYR A 423 -13.36 -14.74 -5.33
C TYR A 423 -13.98 -15.70 -6.36
N TYR A 424 -14.85 -16.59 -5.87
CA TYR A 424 -15.45 -17.69 -6.65
C TYR A 424 -14.46 -18.58 -7.41
N TYR A 425 -13.28 -18.83 -6.84
CA TYR A 425 -12.30 -19.75 -7.41
C TYR A 425 -12.67 -21.22 -7.20
N LYS A 426 -12.46 -22.06 -8.22
CA LYS A 426 -12.70 -23.51 -8.19
C LYS A 426 -11.37 -24.26 -8.24
N GLY A 427 -10.81 -24.63 -7.09
CA GLY A 427 -9.58 -25.43 -7.03
C GLY A 427 -8.88 -25.37 -5.68
N ILE A 428 -9.19 -26.29 -4.75
CA ILE A 428 -8.60 -26.26 -3.40
C ILE A 428 -7.09 -26.54 -3.45
N GLY A 429 -6.66 -27.55 -4.23
CA GLY A 429 -5.25 -27.94 -4.31
C GLY A 429 -4.36 -26.92 -5.01
N GLU A 430 -4.81 -26.35 -6.14
CA GLU A 430 -4.09 -25.28 -6.86
C GLU A 430 -3.96 -24.03 -5.99
N ARG A 431 -5.03 -23.67 -5.27
CA ARG A 431 -4.98 -22.58 -4.28
C ARG A 431 -3.96 -22.85 -3.19
N GLU A 432 -4.04 -24.01 -2.51
CA GLU A 432 -3.14 -24.34 -1.40
C GLU A 432 -1.67 -24.36 -1.86
N HIS A 433 -1.43 -24.85 -3.08
CA HIS A 433 -0.10 -24.84 -3.69
C HIS A 433 0.40 -23.40 -3.94
N LEU A 434 -0.40 -22.57 -4.61
CA LEU A 434 -0.08 -21.17 -4.88
C LEU A 434 0.19 -20.39 -3.59
N ILE A 435 -0.71 -20.52 -2.61
CA ILE A 435 -0.57 -19.89 -1.29
C ILE A 435 0.75 -20.29 -0.62
N LYS A 436 1.08 -21.59 -0.64
CA LYS A 436 2.31 -22.10 -0.05
C LYS A 436 3.56 -21.58 -0.75
N ASN A 437 3.53 -21.40 -2.07
CA ASN A 437 4.66 -20.87 -2.82
C ASN A 437 4.80 -19.37 -2.58
N LEU A 438 3.71 -18.61 -2.60
CA LEU A 438 3.69 -17.20 -2.19
C LEU A 438 4.33 -17.05 -0.80
N ASP A 439 3.90 -17.83 0.19
CA ASP A 439 4.49 -17.82 1.54
C ASP A 439 6.01 -18.04 1.54
N LYS A 440 6.50 -18.99 0.72
CA LYS A 440 7.94 -19.28 0.63
C LYS A 440 8.71 -18.13 -0.01
N GLU A 441 8.21 -17.60 -1.12
CA GLU A 441 8.87 -16.49 -1.83
C GLU A 441 8.89 -15.22 -0.98
N VAL A 442 7.85 -15.02 -0.18
CA VAL A 442 7.75 -13.91 0.77
C VAL A 442 8.76 -14.08 1.91
N ALA A 443 8.91 -15.30 2.41
CA ALA A 443 9.92 -15.65 3.40
C ALA A 443 11.37 -15.55 2.85
N ALA A 444 11.59 -15.85 1.56
CA ALA A 444 12.90 -15.81 0.90
C ALA A 444 13.29 -14.38 0.44
N GLY A 445 12.32 -13.62 -0.06
CA GLY A 445 12.47 -12.27 -0.58
C GLY A 445 12.55 -11.19 0.50
N SER A 446 12.11 -11.47 1.73
CA SER A 446 12.02 -10.50 2.83
C SER A 446 10.98 -9.40 2.60
N TYR A 447 9.84 -9.72 1.98
CA TYR A 447 8.74 -8.78 1.72
C TYR A 447 7.52 -9.09 2.61
N ALA A 448 6.63 -8.11 2.84
CA ALA A 448 5.41 -8.30 3.61
C ALA A 448 4.25 -8.59 2.65
N PHE A 449 4.04 -9.87 2.36
CA PHE A 449 2.85 -10.32 1.65
C PHE A 449 1.94 -11.09 2.59
N GLU A 450 0.64 -10.82 2.49
CA GLU A 450 -0.36 -11.62 3.17
C GLU A 450 -0.99 -12.62 2.22
N VAL A 451 -0.86 -13.90 2.59
CA VAL A 451 -1.52 -15.01 1.91
C VAL A 451 -3.00 -14.71 1.77
N PRO A 452 -3.53 -14.73 0.54
CA PRO A 452 -4.95 -14.50 0.32
C PRO A 452 -5.81 -15.58 0.99
N SER A 453 -6.72 -15.19 1.90
CA SER A 453 -7.73 -16.12 2.41
C SER A 453 -8.85 -16.32 1.39
N VAL A 454 -9.61 -17.41 1.51
CA VAL A 454 -10.89 -17.53 0.79
C VAL A 454 -11.91 -16.80 1.66
N PRO A 455 -12.60 -15.77 1.14
CA PRO A 455 -13.63 -15.09 1.91
C PRO A 455 -14.67 -16.11 2.38
N THR A 456 -14.78 -16.30 3.69
CA THR A 456 -15.89 -17.03 4.30
C THR A 456 -17.11 -16.12 4.28
N GLU A 457 -17.82 -16.13 3.15
CA GLU A 457 -18.99 -15.30 2.87
C GLU A 457 -18.70 -13.77 2.79
N ALA A 458 -18.62 -13.28 1.54
CA ALA A 458 -18.67 -11.89 1.09
C ALA A 458 -18.44 -10.78 2.16
N SER A 459 -17.19 -10.45 2.46
CA SER A 459 -16.87 -9.22 3.22
C SER A 459 -16.31 -8.10 2.33
N ILE A 460 -15.54 -8.42 1.27
CA ILE A 460 -15.02 -7.45 0.32
C ILE A 460 -15.31 -7.90 -1.11
N VAL A 461 -16.06 -7.05 -1.80
CA VAL A 461 -16.64 -7.32 -3.13
C VAL A 461 -15.74 -6.75 -4.23
N ALA A 462 -15.29 -5.52 -4.00
CA ALA A 462 -14.30 -4.79 -4.78
C ALA A 462 -13.67 -3.75 -3.84
N HIS A 463 -12.55 -3.17 -4.26
CA HIS A 463 -11.88 -2.12 -3.51
C HIS A 463 -11.37 -1.02 -4.44
N SER A 464 -11.42 0.23 -4.00
CA SER A 464 -11.01 1.38 -4.80
C SER A 464 -9.70 2.00 -4.31
N GLN A 465 -8.92 2.45 -5.27
CA GLN A 465 -7.64 3.13 -5.08
C GLN A 465 -7.66 4.49 -5.77
N VAL A 466 -6.73 5.33 -5.39
CA VAL A 466 -6.35 6.50 -6.18
C VAL A 466 -5.13 6.14 -6.99
N GLU A 467 -5.01 6.67 -8.19
CA GLU A 467 -3.77 6.65 -8.95
C GLU A 467 -3.34 8.08 -9.21
N VAL A 468 -2.05 8.36 -9.00
CA VAL A 468 -1.44 9.65 -9.31
C VAL A 468 -0.45 9.48 -10.45
N TYR A 469 -0.38 10.45 -11.34
CA TYR A 469 0.59 10.41 -12.43
C TYR A 469 1.89 11.06 -11.98
N LEU A 470 2.93 10.24 -11.80
CA LEU A 470 4.27 10.64 -11.36
C LEU A 470 5.31 9.99 -12.28
N ASN A 471 6.29 10.76 -12.75
CA ASN A 471 7.43 10.24 -13.54
C ASN A 471 6.97 9.41 -14.73
N ASN A 472 5.98 9.93 -15.45
CA ASN A 472 5.38 9.28 -16.61
C ASN A 472 4.62 7.97 -16.35
N HIS A 473 4.40 7.63 -15.09
CA HIS A 473 3.68 6.43 -14.68
C HIS A 473 2.48 6.74 -13.79
N TRP A 474 1.46 5.89 -13.87
CA TRP A 474 0.39 5.88 -12.88
C TRP A 474 0.83 5.07 -11.66
N ILE A 475 0.93 5.73 -10.52
CA ILE A 475 1.30 5.12 -9.25
C ILE A 475 0.04 4.89 -8.42
N ARG A 476 -0.20 3.63 -8.03
CA ARG A 476 -1.31 3.25 -7.15
C ARG A 476 -1.11 3.80 -5.74
N LEU A 477 -2.14 4.44 -5.20
CA LEU A 477 -2.22 4.95 -3.85
C LEU A 477 -3.48 4.38 -3.18
N GLY A 478 -3.31 3.80 -2.00
CA GLY A 478 -4.44 3.64 -1.08
C GLY A 478 -4.04 4.08 0.31
N TYR A 479 -3.84 3.13 1.22
CA TYR A 479 -3.35 3.45 2.56
C TYR A 479 -1.85 3.68 2.60
N GLN A 480 -1.12 3.16 1.61
CA GLN A 480 0.31 3.32 1.43
C GLN A 480 0.61 3.88 0.03
N LEU A 481 1.79 4.49 -0.12
CA LEU A 481 2.32 4.90 -1.42
C LEU A 481 2.75 3.64 -2.18
N ASN A 482 2.36 3.54 -3.45
CA ASN A 482 2.64 2.37 -4.30
C ASN A 482 2.04 1.06 -3.75
N GLU A 483 0.74 1.11 -3.49
CA GLU A 483 0.00 -0.06 -3.01
C GLU A 483 -0.17 -1.06 -4.17
N GLY A 484 0.66 -2.12 -4.15
CA GLY A 484 0.74 -3.13 -5.21
C GLY A 484 -0.49 -4.04 -5.29
N LEU A 485 -0.27 -5.36 -5.28
CA LEU A 485 -1.37 -6.32 -5.30
C LEU A 485 -2.10 -6.44 -3.97
N LEU A 486 -1.45 -6.01 -2.89
CA LEU A 486 -1.95 -6.11 -1.53
C LEU A 486 -2.47 -4.77 -1.07
N PHE A 487 -3.64 -4.80 -0.46
CA PHE A 487 -4.15 -3.64 0.24
C PHE A 487 -3.85 -3.75 1.72
N ALA A 488 -3.33 -2.66 2.28
CA ALA A 488 -2.97 -2.64 3.69
C ALA A 488 -4.23 -2.89 4.56
N GLY A 489 -4.14 -3.86 5.46
CA GLY A 489 -5.26 -4.24 6.33
C GLY A 489 -6.24 -5.23 5.70
N THR A 490 -5.90 -5.84 4.57
CA THR A 490 -6.63 -6.97 3.98
C THR A 490 -5.70 -8.15 3.77
N ASP A 491 -6.25 -9.35 3.95
CA ASP A 491 -5.64 -10.63 3.64
C ASP A 491 -6.00 -11.06 2.21
N LEU A 492 -6.05 -10.12 1.25
CA LEU A 492 -6.46 -10.39 -0.13
C LEU A 492 -5.48 -9.75 -1.11
N ALA A 493 -5.22 -10.47 -2.20
CA ALA A 493 -4.55 -9.94 -3.38
C ALA A 493 -5.61 -9.49 -4.39
N TYR A 494 -5.38 -8.35 -5.05
CA TYR A 494 -6.35 -7.71 -5.91
C TYR A 494 -5.84 -7.55 -7.34
N ILE A 495 -6.77 -7.64 -8.27
CA ILE A 495 -6.59 -7.40 -9.70
C ILE A 495 -7.33 -6.11 -10.03
N LYS A 496 -6.60 -5.08 -10.48
CA LYS A 496 -7.23 -3.87 -11.02
C LYS A 496 -7.98 -4.23 -12.30
N ILE A 497 -9.21 -3.75 -12.44
CA ILE A 497 -10.08 -4.04 -13.59
C ILE A 497 -10.50 -2.79 -14.36
N ILE A 498 -10.48 -1.63 -13.72
CA ILE A 498 -10.87 -0.36 -14.34
C ILE A 498 -10.29 0.82 -13.59
N ASP A 499 -9.99 1.89 -14.32
CA ASP A 499 -9.78 3.23 -13.78
C ASP A 499 -10.54 4.26 -14.60
N ALA A 500 -10.73 5.44 -14.01
CA ALA A 500 -11.37 6.56 -14.68
C ALA A 500 -11.04 7.90 -14.01
N ALA A 501 -10.96 8.94 -14.84
CA ALA A 501 -10.87 10.32 -14.38
C ALA A 501 -12.17 10.79 -13.68
N ASP A 502 -13.28 10.10 -13.89
CA ASP A 502 -14.58 10.48 -13.36
C ASP A 502 -15.45 9.22 -13.34
N PHE A 503 -15.70 8.66 -12.15
CA PHE A 503 -16.51 7.45 -12.00
C PHE A 503 -17.98 7.70 -12.25
N SER A 504 -18.47 8.95 -12.31
CA SER A 504 -19.85 9.21 -12.75
C SER A 504 -20.07 8.69 -14.19
N LYS A 505 -19.01 8.66 -15.01
CA LYS A 505 -19.05 8.17 -16.39
C LYS A 505 -18.92 6.66 -16.51
N VAL A 506 -18.77 5.95 -15.40
CA VAL A 506 -18.68 4.48 -15.36
C VAL A 506 -19.95 3.93 -14.73
N ASP A 507 -20.76 3.26 -15.53
CA ASP A 507 -22.02 2.68 -15.08
C ASP A 507 -21.81 1.31 -14.45
N PHE A 508 -21.60 1.30 -13.12
CA PHE A 508 -21.49 0.07 -12.33
C PHE A 508 -22.86 -0.54 -11.98
N THR A 509 -23.96 0.19 -12.17
CA THR A 509 -25.30 -0.17 -11.66
C THR A 509 -25.83 -1.49 -12.24
N LYS A 510 -25.46 -1.75 -13.49
CA LYS A 510 -25.93 -2.90 -14.27
C LYS A 510 -25.45 -4.25 -13.76
N THR A 511 -24.28 -4.32 -13.11
CA THR A 511 -23.61 -5.60 -12.87
C THR A 511 -22.87 -5.67 -11.54
N TRP A 512 -22.45 -4.52 -11.00
CA TRP A 512 -21.57 -4.47 -9.84
C TRP A 512 -22.29 -4.01 -8.55
N THR A 513 -23.61 -3.78 -8.57
CA THR A 513 -24.35 -3.39 -7.34
C THR A 513 -24.35 -4.52 -6.32
N PRO A 514 -24.31 -4.25 -5.00
CA PRO A 514 -24.41 -5.30 -3.99
C PRO A 514 -25.58 -6.28 -4.22
N GLY A 515 -26.75 -5.78 -4.63
CA GLY A 515 -27.93 -6.59 -4.92
C GLY A 515 -27.82 -7.46 -6.18
N GLN A 516 -27.21 -6.95 -7.25
CA GLN A 516 -26.97 -7.75 -8.46
C GLN A 516 -25.77 -8.66 -8.31
N TRP A 517 -24.72 -8.23 -7.60
CA TRP A 517 -23.45 -8.91 -7.47
C TRP A 517 -23.59 -10.36 -7.03
N VAL A 518 -24.36 -10.59 -5.95
CA VAL A 518 -24.60 -11.93 -5.39
C VAL A 518 -25.32 -12.83 -6.40
N LYS A 519 -26.22 -12.26 -7.20
CA LYS A 519 -27.01 -13.00 -8.19
C LYS A 519 -26.23 -13.24 -9.48
N GLU A 520 -25.49 -12.24 -9.92
CA GLU A 520 -24.86 -12.17 -11.23
C GLU A 520 -23.45 -12.71 -11.29
N ARG A 521 -22.77 -12.81 -10.14
CA ARG A 521 -21.37 -13.26 -10.01
C ARG A 521 -20.50 -12.59 -11.07
N PRO A 522 -20.24 -11.27 -10.97
CA PRO A 522 -19.72 -10.48 -12.07
C PRO A 522 -18.32 -10.88 -12.52
N TYR A 523 -17.60 -11.65 -11.70
CA TYR A 523 -16.45 -12.40 -12.16
C TYR A 523 -16.30 -13.74 -11.45
N ARG A 524 -15.45 -14.58 -12.02
CA ARG A 524 -14.88 -15.76 -11.37
C ARG A 524 -13.43 -15.95 -11.82
N THR A 525 -12.59 -16.39 -10.90
CA THR A 525 -11.26 -16.90 -11.25
C THR A 525 -11.39 -18.35 -11.66
N VAL A 526 -10.91 -18.67 -12.86
CA VAL A 526 -11.08 -19.98 -13.50
C VAL A 526 -9.84 -20.84 -13.31
N GLU A 527 -8.67 -20.22 -13.34
CA GLU A 527 -7.37 -20.90 -13.28
C GLU A 527 -6.38 -19.99 -12.57
N LEU A 528 -5.50 -20.59 -11.77
CA LEU A 528 -4.37 -19.94 -11.15
C LEU A 528 -3.12 -20.80 -11.28
N ALA A 529 -2.00 -20.17 -11.59
CA ALA A 529 -0.69 -20.79 -11.58
C ALA A 529 0.36 -19.75 -11.21
N ASP A 530 1.41 -20.13 -10.52
CA ASP A 530 2.59 -19.29 -10.33
C ASP A 530 3.80 -19.80 -11.10
N GLN A 531 4.76 -18.90 -11.27
CA GLN A 531 6.06 -19.20 -11.84
C GLN A 531 7.12 -18.60 -10.92
N ALA A 532 8.05 -19.45 -10.47
CA ALA A 532 9.25 -19.00 -9.78
C ALA A 532 10.20 -18.33 -10.78
N ALA A 533 10.97 -17.35 -10.31
CA ALA A 533 12.05 -16.78 -11.10
C ALA A 533 13.10 -17.87 -11.41
N LYS A 534 13.58 -17.94 -12.65
CA LYS A 534 14.58 -18.93 -13.09
C LYS A 534 15.93 -18.74 -12.39
N TYR A 535 16.31 -17.51 -12.05
CA TYR A 535 17.64 -17.15 -11.55
C TYR A 535 17.59 -16.13 -10.40
N GLU A 536 18.65 -16.05 -9.58
CA GLU A 536 18.84 -14.84 -8.74
C GLU A 536 18.99 -13.65 -9.68
N PRO A 537 18.24 -12.55 -9.50
CA PRO A 537 18.22 -11.45 -10.45
C PRO A 537 19.63 -10.88 -10.62
N HIS A 538 20.15 -10.98 -11.85
CA HIS A 538 21.53 -10.62 -12.23
C HIS A 538 21.91 -9.16 -11.90
N ILE A 539 20.91 -8.31 -11.66
CA ILE A 539 21.04 -6.84 -11.57
C ILE A 539 21.35 -6.35 -10.14
N PHE A 540 21.29 -7.20 -9.11
CA PHE A 540 21.43 -6.76 -7.70
C PHE A 540 22.81 -6.98 -7.04
N HIS A 541 23.88 -7.13 -7.81
CA HIS A 541 25.25 -7.26 -7.27
C HIS A 541 26.00 -5.95 -7.08
#